data_AF-A0A7C3QJ39-F1
#
_entry.id   AF-A0A7C3QJ39-F1
#
_cell.length_a   1.000
_cell.length_b   1.000
_cell.length_c   1.000
_cell.angle_alpha   90.00
_cell.angle_beta   90.00
_cell.angle_gamma   90.00
#
_symmetry.space_group_name_H-M   'P 1'
#
loop_
_entity.id
_entity.type
_entity.pdbx_description
1 polymer ?
#
loop_
_entity_poly.entity_id
_entity_poly.type
_entity_poly.pdbx_seq_one_letter_code
_entity_poly.pdbx_strand_id
1 'polypeptide(L)'
;MNNQAHHTHTEEQAHVILSWADDSPHDVDETAHYPLMTEAIRQILVEKGIISADAVRRLIEQMDARSDTIGGKIVARAWVDAAFKQRLLANAKEAIAELGIPAVDAAQVIVVENTATVHNVVV
;
A
#
# COMPACT_ATOMS: atom_id res chain seq x y z
N MET A 1 -18.49 -3.87 58.97
CA MET A 1 -19.07 -4.48 57.75
C MET A 1 -18.23 -4.08 56.56
N ASN A 2 -17.49 -5.01 55.96
CA ASN A 2 -16.63 -4.76 54.80
C ASN A 2 -17.14 -5.67 53.69
N ASN A 3 -17.83 -5.13 52.69
CA ASN A 3 -18.31 -5.91 51.54
C ASN A 3 -17.68 -5.34 50.27
N GLN A 4 -16.72 -6.09 49.73
CA GLN A 4 -16.11 -5.84 48.43
C GLN A 4 -17.14 -6.12 47.33
N ALA A 5 -17.47 -5.12 46.53
CA ALA A 5 -18.20 -5.33 45.29
C ALA A 5 -17.21 -5.78 44.22
N HIS A 6 -17.24 -7.08 43.95
CA HIS A 6 -16.50 -7.75 42.89
C HIS A 6 -17.13 -7.35 41.55
N HIS A 7 -16.46 -6.51 40.76
CA HIS A 7 -16.88 -6.23 39.39
C HIS A 7 -16.52 -7.44 38.51
N THR A 8 -17.51 -8.27 38.21
CA THR A 8 -17.39 -9.35 37.22
C THR A 8 -17.38 -8.72 35.82
N HIS A 9 -16.23 -8.70 35.16
CA HIS A 9 -16.17 -8.44 33.73
C HIS A 9 -16.70 -9.67 32.99
N THR A 10 -17.85 -9.50 32.35
CA THR A 10 -18.40 -10.46 31.39
C THR A 10 -17.45 -10.53 30.19
N GLU A 11 -17.04 -11.75 29.83
CA GLU A 11 -16.10 -12.03 28.73
C GLU A 11 -16.62 -11.46 27.40
N GLU A 12 -16.08 -10.31 27.00
CA GLU A 12 -16.19 -9.78 25.66
C GLU A 12 -15.11 -10.45 24.81
N GLN A 13 -15.55 -11.07 23.72
CA GLN A 13 -14.74 -11.96 22.89
C GLN A 13 -13.38 -11.34 22.58
N ALA A 14 -12.32 -11.95 23.10
CA ALA A 14 -10.97 -11.58 22.78
C ALA A 14 -10.81 -11.65 21.25
N HIS A 15 -10.63 -10.50 20.61
CA HIS A 15 -10.18 -10.45 19.24
C HIS A 15 -8.93 -11.31 19.15
N VAL A 16 -9.00 -12.40 18.38
CA VAL A 16 -7.81 -13.17 18.02
C VAL A 16 -6.95 -12.22 17.20
N ILE A 17 -5.96 -11.61 17.85
CA ILE A 17 -4.86 -10.99 17.15
C ILE A 17 -4.26 -12.12 16.31
N LEU A 18 -4.35 -12.01 14.99
CA LEU A 18 -3.57 -12.85 14.09
C LEU A 18 -2.10 -12.51 14.38
N SER A 19 -1.53 -13.26 15.32
CA SER A 19 -0.12 -13.25 15.65
C SER A 19 0.59 -13.94 14.50
N TRP A 20 1.13 -13.15 13.57
CA TRP A 20 2.12 -13.64 12.63
C TRP A 20 3.43 -13.78 13.40
N ALA A 21 3.58 -14.89 14.12
CA ALA A 21 4.90 -15.32 14.57
C ALA A 21 5.66 -15.75 13.31
N ASP A 22 6.54 -14.88 12.83
CA ASP A 22 7.58 -15.28 11.90
C ASP A 22 8.56 -16.17 12.67
N ASP A 23 8.22 -17.45 12.81
CA ASP A 23 9.08 -18.47 13.44
C ASP A 23 10.22 -18.91 12.50
N SER A 24 10.52 -18.11 11.47
CA SER A 24 11.69 -18.34 10.62
C SER A 24 12.95 -18.19 11.48
N PRO A 25 13.86 -19.17 11.46
CA PRO A 25 15.14 -19.03 12.13
C PRO A 25 15.93 -17.88 11.47
N HIS A 26 15.93 -16.71 12.09
CA HIS A 26 16.73 -15.54 11.69
C HIS A 26 18.22 -15.73 12.02
N ASP A 27 18.76 -16.93 11.78
CA ASP A 27 20.17 -17.28 12.03
C ASP A 27 21.11 -16.78 10.91
N VAL A 28 20.56 -16.15 9.88
CA VAL A 28 21.31 -15.46 8.83
C VAL A 28 21.31 -13.96 9.11
N ASP A 29 22.46 -13.30 8.93
CA ASP A 29 22.51 -11.85 8.89
C ASP A 29 21.69 -11.37 7.67
N GLU A 30 20.41 -11.11 7.90
CA GLU A 30 19.45 -10.71 6.87
C GLU A 30 19.84 -9.39 6.22
N THR A 31 20.60 -8.54 6.93
CA THR A 31 21.07 -7.26 6.41
C THR A 31 22.14 -7.44 5.33
N ALA A 32 22.84 -8.57 5.30
CA ALA A 32 23.85 -8.89 4.29
C ALA A 32 23.37 -9.92 3.26
N HIS A 33 22.59 -10.92 3.67
CA HIS A 33 22.22 -12.06 2.84
C HIS A 33 21.33 -11.67 1.63
N TYR A 34 20.20 -10.99 1.87
CA TYR A 34 19.26 -10.63 0.81
C TYR A 34 19.79 -9.59 -0.18
N PRO A 35 20.52 -8.54 0.24
CA PRO A 35 21.16 -7.63 -0.70
C PRO A 35 22.18 -8.32 -1.60
N LEU A 36 23.01 -9.21 -1.04
CA LEU A 36 23.98 -9.98 -1.83
C LEU A 36 23.30 -10.91 -2.83
N MET A 37 22.26 -11.63 -2.40
CA MET A 37 21.50 -12.51 -3.28
C MET A 37 20.81 -11.73 -4.41
N THR A 38 20.19 -10.59 -4.08
CA THR A 38 19.53 -9.72 -5.06
C THR A 38 20.50 -9.22 -6.11
N GLU A 39 21.70 -8.79 -5.70
CA GLU A 39 22.74 -8.34 -6.61
C GLU A 39 23.25 -9.48 -7.50
N ALA A 40 23.49 -10.68 -6.94
CA ALA A 40 23.91 -11.85 -7.71
C ALA A 40 22.86 -12.25 -8.77
N ILE A 41 21.57 -12.24 -8.41
CA ILE A 41 20.46 -12.52 -9.34
C ILE A 41 20.41 -11.43 -10.43
N ARG A 42 20.54 -10.16 -10.07
CA ARG A 42 20.57 -9.05 -11.03
C ARG A 42 21.71 -9.23 -12.04
N GLN A 43 22.92 -9.54 -11.56
CA GLN A 43 24.10 -9.74 -12.41
C GLN A 43 23.90 -10.89 -13.40
N ILE A 44 23.52 -12.08 -12.94
CA ILE A 44 23.36 -13.24 -13.84
C ILE A 44 22.26 -13.03 -14.89
N LEU A 45 21.18 -12.32 -14.55
CA LEU A 45 20.12 -11.98 -15.51
C LEU A 45 20.56 -10.97 -16.57
N VAL A 46 21.44 -10.03 -16.18
CA VAL A 46 22.07 -9.07 -17.11
C VAL A 46 23.09 -9.77 -18.00
N GLU A 47 23.94 -10.63 -17.45
CA GLU A 47 24.93 -11.42 -18.21
C GLU A 47 24.25 -12.32 -19.25
N LYS A 48 23.10 -12.90 -18.90
CA LYS A 48 22.28 -13.70 -19.82
C LYS A 48 21.48 -12.86 -20.82
N GLY A 49 21.51 -11.53 -20.72
CA GLY A 49 20.77 -10.61 -21.60
C GLY A 49 19.25 -10.66 -21.45
N ILE A 50 18.73 -11.23 -20.36
CA ILE A 50 17.28 -11.33 -20.09
C ILE A 50 16.73 -9.97 -19.67
N ILE A 51 17.51 -9.20 -18.92
CA ILE A 51 17.24 -7.82 -18.56
C ILE A 51 18.49 -6.96 -18.84
N SER A 52 18.32 -5.64 -18.95
CA SER A 52 19.45 -4.71 -18.99
C SER A 52 19.64 -4.02 -17.65
N ALA A 53 20.89 -3.72 -17.29
CA ALA A 53 21.18 -2.92 -16.09
C ALA A 53 20.44 -1.56 -16.10
N ASP A 54 20.32 -0.98 -17.29
CA ASP A 54 19.60 0.26 -17.54
C ASP A 54 18.09 0.14 -17.30
N ALA A 55 17.48 -1.00 -17.64
CA ALA A 55 16.07 -1.24 -17.33
C ALA A 55 15.83 -1.32 -15.81
N VAL A 56 16.73 -1.99 -15.08
CA VAL A 56 16.65 -2.08 -13.61
C VAL A 56 16.76 -0.70 -12.98
N ARG A 57 17.77 0.09 -13.40
CA ARG A 57 17.97 1.46 -12.91
C ARG A 57 16.73 2.33 -13.14
N ARG A 58 16.17 2.32 -14.36
CA ARG A 58 14.95 3.10 -14.67
C ARG A 58 13.76 2.68 -13.82
N LEU A 59 13.61 1.37 -13.54
CA LEU A 59 12.52 0.89 -12.69
C LEU A 59 12.68 1.39 -11.25
N ILE A 60 13.90 1.42 -10.71
CA ILE A 60 14.19 2.00 -9.40
C ILE A 60 13.84 3.50 -9.39
N GLU A 61 14.35 4.26 -10.36
CA GLU A 61 14.06 5.69 -10.50
C GLU A 61 12.54 5.96 -10.60
N GLN A 62 11.81 5.11 -11.31
CA GLN A 62 10.36 5.20 -11.43
C GLN A 62 9.63 4.87 -10.12
N MET A 63 10.11 3.91 -9.33
CA MET A 63 9.56 3.63 -8.00
C MET A 63 9.81 4.81 -7.05
N ASP A 64 11.04 5.32 -7.02
CA ASP A 64 11.46 6.41 -6.13
C ASP A 64 10.76 7.73 -6.46
N ALA A 65 10.41 7.97 -7.73
CA ALA A 65 9.68 9.15 -8.15
C ALA A 65 8.20 9.14 -7.72
N ARG A 66 7.67 8.01 -7.22
CA ARG A 66 6.27 7.93 -6.77
C ARG A 66 6.08 8.78 -5.52
N SER A 67 5.00 9.56 -5.51
CA SER A 67 4.67 10.46 -4.40
C SER A 67 3.18 10.39 -4.07
N ASP A 68 2.89 10.42 -2.78
CA ASP A 68 1.55 10.55 -2.17
C ASP A 68 0.82 11.83 -2.60
N THR A 69 1.55 12.87 -3.01
CA THR A 69 1.00 14.14 -3.51
C THR A 69 0.06 13.94 -4.70
N ILE A 70 0.25 12.90 -5.50
CA ILE A 70 -0.65 12.54 -6.61
C ILE A 70 -2.05 12.23 -6.07
N GLY A 71 -2.14 11.38 -5.05
CA GLY A 71 -3.41 11.04 -4.39
C GLY A 71 -4.07 12.26 -3.76
N GLY A 72 -3.28 13.09 -3.07
CA GLY A 72 -3.76 14.33 -2.45
C GLY A 72 -4.39 15.30 -3.45
N LYS A 73 -3.79 15.47 -4.65
CA LYS A 73 -4.35 16.32 -5.72
C LYS A 73 -5.70 15.82 -6.22
N ILE A 74 -5.85 14.51 -6.38
CA ILE A 74 -7.12 13.89 -6.82
C ILE A 74 -8.21 14.13 -5.78
N VAL A 75 -7.90 13.91 -4.49
CA VAL A 75 -8.84 14.13 -3.38
C VAL A 75 -9.25 15.61 -3.28
N ALA A 76 -8.28 16.53 -3.34
CA ALA A 76 -8.55 17.96 -3.29
C ALA A 76 -9.48 18.41 -4.44
N ARG A 77 -9.26 17.89 -5.65
CA ARG A 77 -10.13 18.16 -6.81
C ARG A 77 -11.56 17.65 -6.56
N ALA A 78 -11.71 16.46 -6.01
CA ALA A 78 -13.01 15.86 -5.71
C ALA A 78 -13.78 16.61 -4.60
N TRP A 79 -13.09 17.30 -3.68
CA TRP A 79 -13.76 18.11 -2.66
C TRP A 79 -14.34 19.41 -3.21
N VAL A 80 -13.69 20.04 -4.18
CA VAL A 80 -14.14 21.32 -4.76
C VAL A 80 -15.02 21.16 -5.99
N ASP A 81 -15.08 19.97 -6.58
CA ASP A 81 -15.88 19.66 -7.76
C ASP A 81 -16.66 18.36 -7.60
N ALA A 82 -17.94 18.53 -7.28
CA ALA A 82 -18.86 17.43 -7.10
C ALA A 82 -19.08 16.61 -8.38
N ALA A 83 -19.02 17.23 -9.57
CA ALA A 83 -19.19 16.50 -10.82
C ALA A 83 -17.98 15.61 -11.11
N PHE A 84 -16.77 16.10 -10.83
CA PHE A 84 -15.55 15.29 -10.87
C PHE A 84 -15.62 14.14 -9.85
N LYS A 85 -16.06 14.41 -8.61
CA LYS A 85 -16.22 13.37 -7.59
C LYS A 85 -17.13 12.22 -8.05
N GLN A 86 -18.26 12.53 -8.69
CA GLN A 86 -19.17 11.51 -9.22
C GLN A 86 -18.50 10.67 -10.32
N ARG A 87 -17.76 11.29 -11.24
CA ARG A 87 -16.99 10.54 -12.26
C ARG A 87 -15.89 9.68 -11.63
N LEU A 88 -15.19 10.23 -10.64
CA LEU A 88 -14.12 9.54 -9.92
C LEU A 88 -14.61 8.27 -9.22
N LEU A 89 -15.80 8.31 -8.60
CA LEU A 89 -16.39 7.14 -7.95
C LEU A 89 -16.93 6.10 -8.95
N ALA A 90 -17.40 6.55 -10.12
CA ALA A 90 -17.91 5.66 -11.16
C ALA A 90 -16.77 4.97 -11.95
N ASN A 91 -15.74 5.72 -12.33
CA ASN A 91 -14.58 5.22 -13.05
C ASN A 91 -13.35 6.07 -12.72
N ALA A 92 -12.62 5.64 -11.68
CA ALA A 92 -11.47 6.38 -11.18
C ALA A 92 -10.38 6.55 -12.22
N LYS A 93 -10.15 5.52 -13.06
CA LYS A 93 -9.09 5.54 -14.07
C LYS A 93 -9.31 6.64 -15.10
N GLU A 94 -10.52 6.74 -15.64
CA GLU A 94 -10.85 7.78 -16.62
C GLU A 94 -10.84 9.18 -15.99
N ALA A 95 -11.41 9.33 -14.80
CA ALA A 95 -11.44 10.62 -14.11
C ALA A 95 -10.02 11.12 -13.78
N ILE A 96 -9.13 10.24 -13.31
CA ILE A 96 -7.73 10.63 -13.01
C ILE A 96 -6.97 11.00 -14.29
N ALA A 97 -7.25 10.34 -15.42
CA ALA A 97 -6.65 10.67 -16.70
C ALA A 97 -6.99 12.11 -17.16
N GLU A 98 -8.14 12.66 -16.78
CA GLU A 98 -8.50 14.07 -17.02
C GLU A 98 -7.49 15.05 -16.41
N LEU A 99 -6.79 14.65 -15.34
CA LEU A 99 -5.81 15.47 -14.64
C LEU A 99 -4.40 15.39 -15.24
N GLY A 100 -4.22 14.65 -16.34
CA GLY A 100 -2.90 14.40 -16.94
C GLY A 100 -1.95 13.62 -16.04
N ILE A 101 -2.47 13.01 -14.98
CA ILE A 101 -1.72 12.12 -14.10
C ILE A 101 -1.66 10.79 -14.87
N PRO A 102 -0.47 10.34 -15.30
CA PRO A 102 -0.36 9.03 -15.92
C PRO A 102 -0.91 8.03 -14.91
N ALA A 103 -1.91 7.25 -15.33
CA ALA A 103 -2.45 6.19 -14.48
C ALA A 103 -1.25 5.39 -13.98
N VAL A 104 -1.06 5.40 -12.66
CA VAL A 104 -0.12 4.50 -11.98
C VAL A 104 -0.31 3.13 -12.63
N ASP A 105 0.76 2.40 -12.95
CA ASP A 105 0.73 1.12 -13.67
C ASP A 105 -0.21 0.04 -13.06
N ALA A 106 -0.90 0.36 -11.96
CA ALA A 106 -2.08 -0.32 -11.48
C ALA A 106 -3.12 -0.49 -12.60
N ALA A 107 -3.27 -1.73 -13.07
CA ALA A 107 -4.25 -2.13 -14.06
C ALA A 107 -5.69 -1.71 -13.69
N GLN A 108 -5.98 -1.51 -12.40
CA GLN A 108 -7.28 -1.10 -11.87
C GLN A 108 -7.11 -0.16 -10.67
N VAL A 109 -7.91 0.92 -10.65
CA VAL A 109 -8.01 1.85 -9.52
C VAL A 109 -9.47 1.93 -9.11
N ILE A 110 -9.75 1.76 -7.81
CA ILE A 110 -11.08 1.88 -7.21
C ILE A 110 -10.99 2.95 -6.13
N VAL A 111 -11.97 3.86 -6.12
CA VAL A 111 -12.08 4.91 -5.10
C VAL A 111 -13.21 4.54 -4.15
N VAL A 112 -12.88 4.46 -2.85
CA VAL A 112 -13.84 4.18 -1.78
C VAL A 112 -14.06 5.45 -0.96
N GLU A 113 -15.30 5.91 -0.92
CA GLU A 113 -15.65 7.14 -0.22
C GLU A 113 -15.92 6.87 1.27
N ASN A 114 -15.26 7.66 2.12
CA ASN A 114 -15.65 7.78 3.53
C ASN A 114 -16.91 8.64 3.67
N THR A 115 -17.81 8.24 4.57
CA THR A 115 -19.02 9.00 4.92
C THR A 115 -19.03 9.27 6.42
N ALA A 116 -20.05 9.98 6.92
CA ALA A 116 -20.20 10.23 8.36
C ALA A 116 -20.33 8.94 9.20
N THR A 117 -20.74 7.83 8.60
CA THR A 117 -20.96 6.54 9.28
C THR A 117 -20.05 5.41 8.78
N VAL A 118 -19.21 5.66 7.76
CA VAL A 118 -18.34 4.66 7.15
C VAL A 118 -16.92 5.21 7.02
N HIS A 119 -15.97 4.50 7.59
CA HIS A 119 -14.54 4.78 7.47
C HIS A 119 -13.85 3.60 6.77
N ASN A 120 -13.25 3.85 5.62
CA ASN A 120 -12.51 2.86 4.84
C ASN A 120 -11.02 2.91 5.18
N VAL A 121 -10.39 1.74 5.23
CA VAL A 121 -8.95 1.55 5.42
C VAL A 121 -8.45 0.53 4.39
N VAL A 122 -7.26 0.76 3.84
CA VAL A 122 -6.56 -0.18 2.95
C VAL A 122 -5.37 -0.73 3.75
N VAL A 123 -5.19 -2.05 3.77
CA VAL A 123 -4.12 -2.77 4.47
C VAL A 123 -3.31 -3.63 3.52
#